data_AF-A0A381V7D1-F1
#
_entry.id   AF-A0A381V7D1-F1
#
_cell.length_a   1.000
_cell.length_b   1.000
_cell.length_c   1.000
_cell.angle_alpha   90.00
_cell.angle_beta   90.00
_cell.angle_gamma   90.00
#
_symmetry.space_group_name_H-M   'P 1'
#
loop_
_entity.id
_entity.type
_entity.pdbx_description
1 polymer ?
#
loop_
_entity_poly.entity_id
_entity_poly.type
_entity_poly.pdbx_seq_one_letter_code
_entity_poly.pdbx_strand_id
1 'polypeptide(L)'
;MSVDDHLDEVLGIIEKPKKEVVKTDRIVPVITNDDSGIETDFQYARENLYNLIERGQDGLEEMLEIAKSSEHPRAMEVFGQLIGKLTETNKELLNLHKAKKDISQDTSGPKNVSNNLFVGSTAELQKFLKKGKDIKENEEEI
;
A
#
# COMPACT_ATOMS: atom_id res chain seq x y z
N MET A 1 -37.81 -39.64 -5.13
CA MET A 1 -37.93 -38.17 -5.26
C MET A 1 -37.83 -37.62 -3.85
N SER A 2 -36.76 -36.89 -3.55
CA SER A 2 -36.55 -36.28 -2.23
C SER A 2 -37.48 -35.08 -2.07
N VAL A 3 -37.78 -34.70 -0.84
CA VAL A 3 -38.62 -33.52 -0.53
C VAL A 3 -37.98 -32.25 -1.11
N ASP A 4 -36.64 -32.20 -1.11
CA ASP A 4 -35.85 -31.15 -1.74
C ASP A 4 -36.09 -31.05 -3.26
N ASP A 5 -36.24 -32.18 -3.97
CA ASP A 5 -36.45 -32.19 -5.42
C ASP A 5 -37.82 -31.60 -5.80
N HIS A 6 -38.84 -31.86 -4.97
CA HIS A 6 -40.18 -31.30 -5.16
C HIS A 6 -40.25 -29.82 -4.80
N LEU A 7 -39.47 -29.41 -3.80
CA LEU A 7 -39.38 -28.00 -3.41
C LEU A 7 -38.66 -27.19 -4.50
N ASP A 8 -37.60 -27.73 -5.10
CA ASP A 8 -36.88 -27.10 -6.22
C ASP A 8 -37.77 -26.96 -7.47
N GLU A 9 -38.65 -27.93 -7.75
CA GLU A 9 -39.63 -27.89 -8.85
C GLU A 9 -40.73 -26.83 -8.63
N VAL A 10 -41.33 -26.81 -7.43
CA VAL A 10 -42.39 -25.84 -7.07
C VAL A 10 -41.86 -24.40 -7.01
N LEU A 11 -40.58 -24.23 -6.65
CA LEU A 11 -39.92 -22.93 -6.57
C LEU A 11 -39.27 -22.48 -7.90
N GLY A 12 -39.37 -23.28 -8.97
CA GLY A 12 -38.84 -22.93 -10.29
C GLY A 12 -37.31 -22.82 -10.35
N ILE A 13 -36.59 -23.48 -9.44
CA ILE A 13 -35.12 -23.44 -9.35
C ILE A 13 -34.57 -24.50 -10.30
N ILE A 14 -34.64 -24.24 -11.61
CA ILE A 14 -34.35 -25.27 -12.63
C ILE A 14 -32.87 -25.63 -12.70
N GLU A 15 -31.93 -24.80 -12.25
CA GLU A 15 -30.51 -25.16 -12.26
C GLU A 15 -29.72 -24.33 -11.24
N LYS A 16 -29.13 -25.00 -10.24
CA LYS A 16 -28.11 -24.38 -9.39
C LYS A 16 -26.89 -24.13 -10.28
N PRO A 17 -26.42 -22.87 -10.46
CA PRO A 17 -25.23 -22.62 -11.27
C PRO A 17 -24.06 -23.38 -10.64
N LYS A 18 -23.51 -24.36 -11.37
CA LYS A 18 -22.29 -25.06 -10.97
C LYS A 18 -21.14 -24.06 -11.09
N LYS A 19 -20.89 -23.31 -10.02
CA LYS A 19 -19.74 -22.41 -9.95
C LYS A 19 -18.50 -23.30 -9.88
N GLU A 20 -17.79 -23.43 -11.01
CA GLU A 20 -16.47 -24.04 -11.02
C GLU A 20 -15.58 -23.22 -10.08
N VAL A 21 -15.25 -23.81 -8.94
CA VAL A 21 -14.33 -23.20 -7.99
C VAL A 21 -12.96 -23.25 -8.65
N VAL A 22 -12.58 -22.18 -9.35
CA VAL A 22 -11.23 -21.98 -9.85
C VAL A 22 -10.30 -22.04 -8.64
N LYS A 23 -9.59 -23.15 -8.51
CA LYS A 23 -8.57 -23.33 -7.47
C LYS A 23 -7.41 -22.42 -7.84
N THR A 24 -7.41 -21.22 -7.28
CA THR A 24 -6.24 -20.34 -7.32
C THR A 24 -5.16 -20.96 -6.44
N ASP A 25 -4.00 -21.26 -7.01
CA ASP A 25 -2.86 -21.77 -6.25
C ASP A 25 -2.55 -20.80 -5.10
N ARG A 26 -2.67 -21.31 -3.88
CA ARG A 26 -2.31 -20.54 -2.68
C ARG A 26 -0.80 -20.45 -2.66
N ILE A 27 -0.28 -19.27 -2.97
CA ILE A 27 1.14 -18.97 -2.81
C ILE A 27 1.43 -18.98 -1.31
N VAL A 28 2.15 -19.99 -0.82
CA VAL A 28 2.58 -20.05 0.59
C VAL A 28 3.96 -19.40 0.66
N PRO A 29 4.15 -18.32 1.44
CA PRO A 29 5.44 -17.65 1.49
C PRO A 29 6.47 -18.50 2.26
N VAL A 30 7.71 -18.49 1.76
CA VAL A 30 8.88 -19.04 2.45
C VAL A 30 9.36 -17.96 3.42
N ILE A 31 9.28 -18.23 4.73
CA ILE A 31 9.71 -17.28 5.76
C ILE A 31 11.25 -17.28 5.83
N THR A 32 11.88 -16.17 5.45
CA THR A 32 13.33 -15.93 5.62
C THR A 32 13.56 -14.79 6.60
N ASN A 33 14.33 -15.02 7.67
CA ASN A 33 14.58 -14.06 8.77
C ASN A 33 15.70 -13.01 8.45
N ASP A 34 15.82 -12.60 7.19
CA ASP A 34 16.87 -11.72 6.66
C ASP A 34 16.23 -10.43 6.07
N ASP A 35 17.01 -9.40 5.70
CA ASP A 35 16.51 -8.21 4.98
C ASP A 35 15.77 -8.59 3.66
N SER A 36 16.09 -9.75 3.08
CA SER A 36 15.36 -10.41 1.99
C SER A 36 13.91 -10.75 2.35
N GLY A 37 13.64 -11.01 3.63
CA GLY A 37 12.31 -11.26 4.16
C GLY A 37 11.40 -10.05 4.00
N ILE A 38 11.91 -8.84 4.21
CA ILE A 38 11.13 -7.60 4.08
C ILE A 38 10.70 -7.38 2.62
N GLU A 39 11.60 -7.58 1.66
CA GLU A 39 11.25 -7.45 0.24
C GLU A 39 10.30 -8.56 -0.22
N THR A 40 10.50 -9.78 0.28
CA THR A 40 9.63 -10.93 -0.03
C THR A 40 8.23 -10.74 0.53
N ASP A 41 8.10 -10.29 1.78
CA ASP A 41 6.83 -9.99 2.44
C ASP A 41 6.10 -8.84 1.77
N PHE A 42 6.84 -7.78 1.38
CA PHE A 42 6.28 -6.68 0.62
C PHE A 42 5.74 -7.15 -0.74
N GLN A 43 6.53 -7.93 -1.48
CA GLN A 43 6.13 -8.48 -2.76
C GLN A 43 4.89 -9.36 -2.61
N TYR A 44 4.87 -10.24 -1.61
CA TYR A 44 3.73 -11.10 -1.33
C TYR A 44 2.46 -10.30 -0.97
N ALA A 45 2.57 -9.31 -0.09
CA ALA A 45 1.46 -8.45 0.29
C ALA A 45 0.92 -7.68 -0.93
N ARG A 46 1.81 -7.19 -1.80
CA ARG A 46 1.43 -6.47 -3.03
C ARG A 46 0.68 -7.37 -4.01
N GLU A 47 1.19 -8.56 -4.28
CA GLU A 47 0.53 -9.53 -5.16
C GLU A 47 -0.82 -9.97 -4.59
N ASN A 48 -0.93 -10.17 -3.28
CA ASN A 48 -2.22 -10.50 -2.65
C ASN A 48 -3.25 -9.38 -2.82
N LEU A 49 -2.86 -8.13 -2.57
CA LEU A 49 -3.73 -6.97 -2.76
C LEU A 49 -4.16 -6.82 -4.22
N TYR A 50 -3.26 -7.03 -5.20
CA TYR A 50 -3.65 -7.03 -6.62
C TYR A 50 -4.67 -8.10 -6.95
N ASN A 51 -4.42 -9.34 -6.51
CA ASN A 51 -5.38 -10.44 -6.70
C ASN A 51 -6.74 -10.14 -6.06
N LEU A 52 -6.76 -9.50 -4.87
CA LEU A 52 -7.99 -9.12 -4.21
C LEU A 52 -8.73 -8.01 -4.95
N ILE A 53 -8.01 -7.04 -5.52
CA ILE A 53 -8.60 -5.94 -6.28
C ILE A 53 -9.22 -6.46 -7.59
N GLU A 54 -8.49 -7.28 -8.34
CA GLU A 54 -8.97 -7.85 -9.60
C GLU A 54 -10.22 -8.71 -9.38
N ARG A 55 -10.14 -9.67 -8.43
CA ARG A 55 -11.28 -10.53 -8.08
C ARG A 55 -12.43 -9.76 -7.44
N GLY A 56 -12.12 -8.69 -6.71
CA GLY A 56 -13.10 -7.79 -6.13
C GLY A 56 -13.85 -7.01 -7.21
N GLN A 57 -13.17 -6.60 -8.27
CA GLN A 57 -13.77 -5.90 -9.40
C GLN A 57 -14.66 -6.81 -10.24
N ASP A 58 -14.21 -8.04 -10.54
CA ASP A 58 -15.03 -9.06 -11.22
C ASP A 58 -16.28 -9.41 -10.38
N GLY A 59 -16.08 -9.63 -9.07
CA GLY A 59 -17.17 -9.93 -8.14
C GLY A 59 -18.15 -8.76 -7.97
N LEU A 60 -17.68 -7.51 -8.09
CA LEU A 60 -18.54 -6.33 -8.09
C LEU A 60 -19.45 -6.31 -9.31
N GLU A 61 -18.96 -6.68 -10.49
CA GLU A 61 -19.78 -6.69 -11.70
C GLU A 61 -20.90 -7.75 -11.58
N GLU A 62 -20.57 -8.96 -11.13
CA GLU A 62 -21.55 -10.03 -10.86
C GLU A 62 -22.55 -9.60 -9.77
N MET A 63 -22.08 -8.97 -8.69
CA MET A 63 -22.97 -8.47 -7.64
C MET A 63 -23.85 -7.30 -8.08
N LEU A 64 -23.37 -6.44 -8.99
CA LEU A 64 -24.16 -5.35 -9.54
C LEU A 64 -25.33 -5.89 -10.37
N GLU A 65 -25.10 -6.94 -11.14
CA GLU A 65 -26.14 -7.61 -11.91
C GLU A 65 -27.19 -8.22 -10.97
N ILE A 66 -26.77 -8.97 -9.95
CA ILE A 66 -27.68 -9.53 -8.94
C ILE A 66 -28.45 -8.44 -8.19
N ALA A 67 -27.79 -7.34 -7.80
CA ALA A 67 -28.43 -6.24 -7.10
C ALA A 67 -29.48 -5.51 -7.95
N LYS A 68 -29.23 -5.39 -9.26
CA LYS A 68 -30.22 -4.86 -10.22
C LYS A 68 -31.39 -5.82 -10.41
N SER A 69 -31.11 -7.11 -10.64
CA SER A 69 -32.14 -8.13 -10.87
C SER A 69 -33.01 -8.40 -9.64
N SER A 70 -32.45 -8.26 -8.44
CA SER A 70 -33.19 -8.47 -7.19
C SER A 70 -34.16 -7.32 -6.89
N GLU A 71 -33.96 -6.13 -7.47
CA GLU A 71 -34.69 -4.88 -7.18
C GLU A 71 -34.85 -4.57 -5.67
N HIS A 72 -34.02 -5.18 -4.81
CA HIS A 72 -34.19 -5.14 -3.37
C HIS A 72 -33.21 -4.12 -2.76
N PRO A 73 -33.68 -3.12 -1.99
CA PRO A 73 -32.83 -2.07 -1.39
C PRO A 73 -31.64 -2.64 -0.59
N ARG A 74 -31.86 -3.77 0.08
CA ARG A 74 -30.80 -4.46 0.83
C ARG A 74 -29.65 -4.96 -0.03
N ALA A 75 -29.91 -5.44 -1.25
CA ALA A 75 -28.85 -5.90 -2.15
C ALA A 75 -27.96 -4.73 -2.59
N MET A 76 -28.56 -3.56 -2.84
CA MET A 76 -27.83 -2.33 -3.17
C MET A 76 -26.98 -1.80 -2.01
N GLU A 77 -27.46 -1.90 -0.77
CA GLU A 77 -26.66 -1.57 0.43
C GLU A 77 -25.42 -2.47 0.54
N VAL A 78 -25.60 -3.79 0.41
CA VAL A 78 -24.48 -4.75 0.50
C VAL A 78 -23.48 -4.52 -0.63
N PHE A 79 -23.98 -4.22 -1.83
CA PHE A 79 -23.14 -3.82 -2.95
C PHE A 79 -22.33 -2.54 -2.65
N GLY A 80 -22.97 -1.51 -2.09
CA GLY A 80 -22.29 -0.29 -1.63
C GLY A 80 -21.24 -0.57 -0.55
N GLN A 81 -21.51 -1.49 0.38
CA GLN A 81 -20.53 -1.94 1.37
C GLN A 81 -19.34 -2.67 0.71
N LEU A 82 -19.57 -3.47 -0.33
CA LEU A 82 -18.51 -4.15 -1.08
C LEU A 82 -17.62 -3.14 -1.82
N ILE A 83 -18.20 -2.12 -2.47
CA ILE A 83 -17.44 -1.02 -3.09
C ILE A 83 -16.58 -0.31 -2.03
N GLY A 84 -17.16 -0.05 -0.86
CA GLY A 84 -16.44 0.56 0.26
C GLY A 84 -15.20 -0.25 0.65
N LYS A 85 -15.36 -1.57 0.80
CA LYS A 85 -14.25 -2.48 1.10
C LYS A 85 -13.20 -2.52 0.00
N LEU A 86 -13.59 -2.54 -1.28
CA LEU A 86 -12.63 -2.51 -2.39
C LEU A 86 -11.82 -1.19 -2.40
N THR A 87 -12.48 -0.08 -2.09
CA THR A 87 -11.82 1.22 -1.95
C THR A 87 -10.82 1.22 -0.79
N GLU A 88 -11.17 0.57 0.31
CA GLU A 88 -10.27 0.39 1.46
C GLU A 88 -9.05 -0.48 1.10
N THR A 89 -9.24 -1.59 0.39
CA THR A 89 -8.14 -2.42 -0.13
C THR A 89 -7.21 -1.63 -1.07
N ASN A 90 -7.75 -0.78 -1.95
CA ASN A 90 -6.94 0.12 -2.78
C ASN A 90 -6.12 1.11 -1.94
N LYS A 91 -6.69 1.61 -0.84
CA LYS A 91 -5.96 2.47 0.10
C LYS A 91 -4.87 1.71 0.85
N GLU A 92 -5.13 0.45 1.24
CA GLU A 92 -4.12 -0.42 1.84
C GLU A 92 -2.93 -0.65 0.90
N LEU A 93 -3.16 -0.84 -0.41
CA LEU A 93 -2.09 -0.93 -1.40
C LEU A 93 -1.22 0.33 -1.41
N LEU A 94 -1.83 1.52 -1.40
CA LEU A 94 -1.08 2.79 -1.31
C LEU A 94 -0.30 2.92 0.00
N ASN A 95 -0.90 2.47 1.11
CA ASN A 95 -0.25 2.49 2.42
C ASN A 95 0.91 1.51 2.49
N LEU A 96 0.82 0.35 1.83
CA LEU A 96 1.91 -0.62 1.73
C LEU A 96 3.14 0.00 1.06
N HIS A 97 2.94 0.75 -0.03
CA HIS A 97 4.03 1.49 -0.68
C HIS A 97 4.65 2.57 0.22
N LYS A 98 3.84 3.28 1.00
CA LYS A 98 4.36 4.24 1.99
C LYS A 98 5.15 3.55 3.09
N ALA A 99 4.62 2.47 3.66
CA ALA A 99 5.30 1.68 4.68
C ALA A 99 6.64 1.14 4.17
N LYS A 100 6.70 0.62 2.94
CA LYS A 100 7.98 0.22 2.32
C LYS A 100 8.95 1.39 2.25
N LYS A 101 8.49 2.55 1.76
CA LYS A 101 9.33 3.74 1.66
C LYS A 101 9.83 4.19 3.04
N ASP A 102 8.98 4.16 4.06
CA ASP A 102 9.33 4.56 5.42
C ASP A 102 10.33 3.60 6.06
N ILE A 103 10.20 2.28 5.82
CA ILE A 103 11.15 1.25 6.25
C ILE A 103 12.49 1.38 5.49
N SER A 104 12.44 1.66 4.19
CA SER A 104 13.64 1.85 3.35
C SER A 104 14.31 3.22 3.54
N GLN A 105 13.58 4.23 4.04
CA GLN A 105 14.17 5.48 4.48
C GLN A 105 14.88 5.24 5.81
N ASP A 106 16.10 4.74 5.69
CA ASP A 106 17.09 4.89 6.73
C ASP A 106 17.13 6.37 7.15
N THR A 107 17.32 6.62 8.44
CA THR A 107 17.32 7.95 9.08
C THR A 107 18.55 8.79 8.67
N SER A 108 18.91 8.75 7.40
CA SER A 108 19.97 9.51 6.73
C SER A 108 19.60 10.99 6.53
N GLY A 109 18.94 11.58 7.52
CA GLY A 109 19.13 13.01 7.76
C GLY A 109 20.59 13.24 8.17
N PRO A 110 21.19 14.41 7.90
CA PRO A 110 22.57 14.68 8.27
C PRO A 110 22.74 14.49 9.79
N LYS A 111 23.46 13.43 10.19
CA LYS A 111 23.72 13.07 11.60
C LYS A 111 24.48 14.15 12.38
N ASN A 112 25.14 15.07 11.67
CA ASN A 112 25.82 16.22 12.24
C ASN A 112 25.35 17.51 11.55
N VAL A 113 24.48 18.26 12.23
CA VAL A 113 24.24 19.66 11.89
C VAL A 113 25.29 20.48 12.64
N SER A 114 26.46 20.72 12.02
CA SER A 114 27.46 21.64 12.57
C SER A 114 26.95 23.07 12.42
N ASN A 115 26.24 23.56 13.42
CA ASN A 115 25.81 24.96 13.47
C ASN A 115 27.03 25.82 13.80
N ASN A 116 27.69 26.37 12.77
CA ASN A 116 28.82 27.28 12.94
C ASN A 116 28.33 28.68 13.36
N LEU A 117 27.61 28.76 14.48
CA LEU A 117 27.15 30.02 15.05
C LEU A 117 28.32 30.69 15.76
N PHE A 118 28.84 31.76 15.17
CA PHE A 118 29.86 32.58 15.81
C PHE A 118 29.23 33.38 16.96
N VAL A 119 29.55 33.01 18.20
CA VAL A 119 29.13 33.74 19.40
C VAL A 119 30.24 34.70 19.83
N GLY A 120 30.14 35.96 19.38
CA GLY A 120 31.12 37.01 19.70
C GLY A 120 30.65 38.38 19.20
N SER A 121 31.44 39.43 19.44
CA SER A 121 31.12 40.78 18.98
C SER A 121 31.39 40.93 17.48
N THR A 122 30.63 41.79 16.79
CA THR A 122 30.83 42.11 15.36
C THR A 122 32.28 42.55 15.07
N ALA A 123 32.97 43.14 16.04
CA ALA A 123 34.38 43.50 15.93
C ALA A 123 35.32 42.28 15.83
N GLU A 124 35.01 41.19 16.53
CA GLU A 124 35.81 39.95 16.50
C GLU A 124 35.59 39.18 15.20
N LEU A 125 34.35 39.18 14.67
CA LEU A 125 34.06 38.68 13.31
C LEU A 125 34.88 39.42 12.25
N GLN A 126 34.92 40.75 12.31
CA GLN A 126 35.69 41.55 11.35
C GLN A 126 37.20 41.27 11.44
N LYS A 127 37.74 41.07 12.65
CA LYS A 127 39.16 40.74 12.83
C LYS A 127 39.48 39.33 12.30
N PHE A 128 38.59 38.37 12.52
CA PHE A 128 38.72 37.01 12.01
C PHE A 128 38.69 36.97 10.46
N LEU A 129 37.76 37.70 9.85
CA LEU A 129 37.65 37.82 8.39
C LEU A 129 38.85 38.51 7.75
N LYS A 130 39.40 39.56 8.38
CA LYS A 130 40.63 40.23 7.90
C LYS A 130 41.83 39.30 7.98
N LYS A 131 42.04 38.63 9.12
CA LYS A 131 43.13 37.66 9.29
C LYS A 131 43.03 36.50 8.29
N GLY A 132 41.82 36.03 7.97
CA GLY A 132 41.60 35.00 6.95
C GLY A 132 41.87 35.48 5.52
N LYS A 133 41.76 36.79 5.25
CA LYS A 133 42.09 37.39 3.96
C LYS A 133 43.61 37.61 3.80
N ASP A 134 44.28 38.05 4.87
CA ASP A 134 45.74 38.21 4.90
C ASP A 134 46.48 36.87 4.68
N ILE A 135 45.89 35.74 5.10
CA ILE A 135 46.48 34.41 4.86
C ILE A 135 46.40 34.01 3.39
N LYS A 136 45.32 34.40 2.68
CA LYS A 136 45.15 34.06 1.25
C LYS A 136 46.01 34.92 0.33
N GLU A 137 46.19 36.19 0.66
CA GLU A 137 47.05 37.10 -0.11
C GLU A 137 48.53 36.70 -0.03
N ASN A 138 48.98 36.09 1.08
CA ASN A 138 50.36 35.59 1.23
C ASN A 138 50.61 34.21 0.60
N GLU A 139 49.57 33.45 0.24
CA GLU A 139 49.70 32.17 -0.49
C GLU A 139 49.70 32.37 -2.01
N GLU A 140 49.26 33.53 -2.51
CA GLU A 140 49.29 33.88 -3.94
C GLU A 140 50.60 34.59 -4.37
N GLU A 141 51.49 34.92 -3.42
CA GLU A 141 52.77 35.60 -3.68
C GLU A 141 54.03 34.69 -3.54
N ILE A 142 53.85 33.36 -3.55
CA ILE A 142 54.95 32.37 -3.59
C ILE A 142 54.81 31.43 -4.80
#